data_AF-A0A831VTI7-F1
#
_entry.id   AF-A0A831VTI7-F1
#
_cell.length_a   1.000
_cell.length_b   1.000
_cell.length_c   1.000
_cell.angle_alpha   90.00
_cell.angle_beta   90.00
_cell.angle_gamma   90.00
#
_symmetry.space_group_name_H-M   'P 1'
#
loop_
_entity.id
_entity.type
_entity.pdbx_description
1 polymer ?
#
loop_
_entity_poly.entity_id
_entity_poly.type
_entity_poly.pdbx_seq_one_letter_code
_entity_poly.pdbx_strand_id
1 'polypeptide(L)' 'MHTALFNTKQAAEFLGVSCAFLERDRCYTGRIRFIKVGSRAVRYRLDDLNQFIENQVRRSTSHVAVSL' A
#
# COMPACT_ATOMS: atom_id res chain seq x y z
N MET A 1 -3.76 -3.83 -22.37
CA MET A 1 -2.50 -3.67 -21.61
C MET A 1 -2.60 -4.54 -20.36
N HIS A 2 -1.64 -5.44 -20.11
CA HIS A 2 -1.65 -6.30 -18.92
C HIS A 2 -0.98 -5.55 -17.77
N THR A 3 -1.73 -5.19 -16.73
CA THR A 3 -1.17 -4.51 -15.55
C THR A 3 -0.44 -5.54 -14.70
N ALA A 4 0.89 -5.44 -14.61
CA ALA A 4 1.67 -6.29 -13.73
C ALA A 4 1.25 -6.09 -12.27
N LEU A 5 1.00 -7.19 -11.57
CA LEU A 5 0.60 -7.20 -10.18
C LEU A 5 1.79 -7.51 -9.27
N PHE A 6 2.03 -6.63 -8.31
CA PHE A 6 3.12 -6.75 -7.35
C PHE A 6 2.72 -7.72 -6.24
N ASN A 7 3.60 -8.65 -5.89
CA ASN A 7 3.45 -9.41 -4.65
C ASN A 7 3.84 -8.55 -3.43
N THR A 8 3.61 -9.04 -2.21
CA THR A 8 3.92 -8.30 -0.97
C THR A 8 5.38 -7.86 -0.89
N LYS A 9 6.33 -8.71 -1.31
CA LYS A 9 7.76 -8.37 -1.26
C LYS A 9 8.08 -7.23 -2.22
N GLN A 10 7.60 -7.31 -3.46
CA GLN A 10 7.82 -6.27 -4.47
C GLN A 10 7.14 -4.96 -4.07
N ALA A 11 5.94 -5.00 -3.50
CA ALA A 11 5.24 -3.82 -3.02
C ALA A 11 5.97 -3.18 -1.82
N ALA A 12 6.49 -4.00 -0.90
CA ALA A 12 7.26 -3.52 0.25
C ALA A 12 8.57 -2.84 -0.19
N GLU A 13 9.28 -3.46 -1.14
CA GLU A 13 10.47 -2.89 -1.78
C GLU A 13 10.15 -1.57 -2.50
N PHE A 14 9.05 -1.54 -3.27
CA PHE A 14 8.60 -0.33 -3.97
C PHE A 14 8.29 0.82 -3.01
N LEU A 15 7.68 0.55 -1.86
CA LEU A 15 7.34 1.55 -0.85
C LEU A 15 8.47 1.87 0.13
N GLY A 16 9.59 1.14 0.09
CA GLY A 16 10.69 1.31 1.06
C GLY A 16 10.33 0.88 2.50
N VAL A 17 9.43 -0.10 2.66
CA VAL A 17 8.94 -0.59 3.96
C VAL A 17 9.17 -2.10 4.11
N SER A 18 8.89 -2.66 5.29
CA SER A 18 8.94 -4.11 5.50
C SER A 18 7.65 -4.82 5.06
N CYS A 19 7.73 -6.10 4.69
CA CYS A 19 6.53 -6.91 4.43
C CYS A 19 5.55 -6.91 5.63
N ALA A 20 6.09 -6.94 6.85
CA ALA A 20 5.30 -6.88 8.09
C ALA A 20 4.52 -5.57 8.26
N PHE A 21 5.01 -4.46 7.69
CA PHE A 21 4.24 -3.21 7.61
C PHE A 21 2.97 -3.40 6.77
N LEU A 22 3.10 -3.96 5.57
CA LEU A 22 1.96 -4.24 4.68
C LEU A 22 0.97 -5.26 5.27
N GLU A 23 1.47 -6.26 5.98
CA GLU A 23 0.62 -7.23 6.70
C GLU A 23 -0.21 -6.58 7.80
N ARG A 24 0.43 -5.74 8.63
CA ARG A 24 -0.27 -4.99 9.67
C ARG A 24 -1.26 -4.00 9.08
N ASP A 25 -0.89 -3.27 8.04
CA ASP A 25 -1.81 -2.36 7.36
C ASP A 25 -3.07 -3.10 6.92
N ARG A 26 -2.94 -4.26 6.26
CA ARG A 26 -4.10 -5.05 5.82
C ARG A 26 -5.03 -5.51 6.96
N CYS A 27 -4.50 -5.82 8.13
CA CYS A 27 -5.31 -6.34 9.24
C CYS A 27 -5.98 -5.23 10.07
N TYR A 28 -5.31 -4.09 10.24
CA TYR A 28 -5.73 -3.10 11.23
C TYR A 28 -6.21 -1.78 10.64
N THR A 29 -5.61 -1.33 9.54
CA THR A 29 -5.84 0.06 9.07
C THR A 29 -6.45 0.12 7.68
N GLY A 30 -6.07 -0.80 6.80
CA GLY A 30 -6.59 -0.90 5.44
C GLY A 30 -6.29 0.31 4.57
N ARG A 31 -5.13 0.98 4.75
CA ARG A 31 -4.81 2.21 3.98
C ARG A 31 -4.41 1.90 2.55
N ILE A 32 -3.73 0.78 2.33
CA ILE A 32 -3.23 0.39 1.02
C ILE A 32 -4.18 -0.65 0.44
N ARG A 33 -4.84 -0.29 -0.67
CA ARG A 33 -5.72 -1.23 -1.37
C ARG A 33 -4.91 -2.40 -1.93
N PHE A 34 -5.50 -3.58 -1.88
CA PHE A 34 -4.90 -4.82 -2.36
C PHE A 34 -5.94 -5.70 -3.04
N ILE A 35 -5.46 -6.59 -3.90
CA ILE A 35 -6.24 -7.61 -4.59
C ILE A 35 -5.95 -8.95 -3.92
N LYS A 36 -7.01 -9.61 -3.46
CA LYS A 36 -6.92 -11.00 -3.02
C LYS A 36 -7.09 -11.93 -4.22
N VAL A 37 -6.07 -12.73 -4.51
CA VAL A 37 -6.07 -13.71 -5.60
C VAL A 37 -6.23 -15.10 -5.00
N GLY A 38 -7.46 -15.63 -5.04
CA GLY A 38 -7.83 -16.88 -4.40
C GLY A 38 -7.71 -16.82 -2.87
N SER A 39 -7.37 -17.95 -2.24
CA SER A 39 -7.33 -18.06 -0.77
C SER A 39 -6.02 -17.57 -0.15
N ARG A 40 -4.89 -17.61 -0.89
CA ARG A 40 -3.54 -17.46 -0.33
C ARG A 40 -2.74 -16.28 -0.85
N ALA A 41 -3.03 -15.77 -2.05
CA ALA A 41 -2.20 -14.74 -2.65
C ALA A 41 -2.79 -13.34 -2.45
N VAL A 42 -1.94 -12.40 -2.06
CA VAL A 42 -2.21 -10.97 -2.03
C VAL A 42 -1.37 -10.30 -3.09
N ARG A 43 -1.97 -9.35 -3.82
CA ARG A 43 -1.35 -8.59 -4.89
C ARG A 43 -1.68 -7.12 -4.77
N TYR A 44 -0.83 -6.29 -5.34
CA TYR A 44 -0.98 -4.83 -5.37
C TYR A 44 -0.91 -4.34 -6.81
N ARG A 45 -1.82 -3.43 -7.17
CA ARG A 45 -1.68 -2.68 -8.41
C ARG A 45 -0.69 -1.56 -8.18
N LEU A 46 0.10 -1.23 -9.20
CA LEU A 46 0.98 -0.07 -9.16
C LEU A 46 0.21 1.22 -8.84
N ASP A 47 -0.96 1.41 -9.46
CA ASP A 47 -1.81 2.59 -9.23
C ASP A 47 -2.25 2.74 -7.76
N ASP A 48 -2.55 1.63 -7.08
CA ASP A 48 -2.96 1.66 -5.66
C ASP A 48 -1.80 2.07 -4.76
N LEU A 49 -0.59 1.59 -5.07
CA LEU A 49 0.63 1.97 -4.36
C LEU A 49 0.96 3.45 -4.58
N ASN A 50 0.87 3.93 -5.82
CA ASN A 50 1.06 5.34 -6.15
C ASN A 50 0.03 6.23 -5.44
N GLN A 51 -1.25 5.85 -5.45
CA GLN A 51 -2.28 6.63 -4.76
C GLN A 51 -2.03 6.69 -3.25
N PHE A 52 -1.53 5.60 -2.65
CA PHE A 52 -1.12 5.63 -1.24
C PHE A 52 -0.01 6.66 -1.01
N ILE A 53 1.03 6.69 -1.86
CA ILE A 53 2.14 7.66 -1.76
C ILE A 53 1.60 9.10 -1.83
N GLU A 54 0.75 9.40 -2.81
CA GLU A 54 0.15 10.73 -2.96
C GLU A 54 -0.66 11.14 -1.72
N ASN A 55 -1.39 10.19 -1.12
CA ASN A 55 -2.14 10.43 0.12
C ASN A 55 -1.25 10.61 1.36
N GLN A 56 0.02 10.19 1.32
CA GLN A 56 0.97 10.38 2.41
C GLN A 56 1.76 11.69 2.31
N VAL A 57 1.63 12.47 1.23
CA VAL A 57 2.36 13.73 1.06
C VAL A 57 1.93 14.75 2.13
N ARG A 58 2.88 15.24 2.92
CA ARG A 58 2.69 16.29 3.93
C ARG A 58 3.58 17.49 3.61
N ARG A 59 3.04 18.71 3.75
CA ARG A 59 3.78 19.96 3.49
C ARG A 59 4.71 20.37 4.63
N SER A 60 4.44 19.87 5.83
CA SER A 60 5.20 20.19 7.04
C SER A 60 5.15 19.01 7.99
N THR A 61 6.20 18.84 8.79
CA THR A 61 6.27 17.82 9.86
C THR A 61 5.22 18.03 10.94
N SER A 62 4.67 19.26 11.07
CA SER A 62 3.55 19.58 11.96
C SER A 62 2.18 19.35 11.33
N HIS A 63 2.10 18.99 10.05
CA HIS A 63 0.84 18.82 9.34
C HIS A 63 0.16 17.51 9.80
N VAL A 64 -0.92 17.63 10.57
CA VAL A 64 -1.71 16.48 11.05
C VAL A 64 -2.59 15.95 9.92
N ALA A 65 -2.65 14.64 9.76
CA ALA A 65 -3.59 13.99 8.86
C ALA A 65 -5.03 14.27 9.32
N VAL A 66 -5.76 15.12 8.58
CA VAL A 66 -7.18 15.33 8.84
C VAL A 66 -7.93 14.08 8.36
N SER A 67 -8.52 13.34 9.31
CA SER A 67 -9.49 12.30 9.01
C SER A 67 -10.85 12.96 8.80
N LEU A 68 -11.40 12.87 7.58
CA LEU A 68 -12.80 13.19 7.28
C LEU A 68 -13.69 11.98 7.55
#